data_AF-A0A3C0ZUC1-F1
#
_entry.id   AF-A0A3C0ZUC1-F1
#
_cell.length_a   1.000
_cell.length_b   1.000
_cell.length_c   1.000
_cell.angle_alpha   90.00
_cell.angle_beta   90.00
_cell.angle_gamma   90.00
#
_symmetry.space_group_name_H-M   'P 1'
#
loop_
_entity.id
_entity.type
_entity.pdbx_description
1 polymer ?
#
loop_
_entity_poly.entity_id
_entity_poly.type
_entity_poly.pdbx_seq_one_letter_code
_entity_poly.pdbx_strand_id
1 'polypeptide(L)'
;AVRTCGREGKVHVICHDINDGIRRLLKEGRVDFTIPQDFVRQGREPLIWLVSYLRKKELPDAERVNDLQILCAENIGPDRTDRQ
;
A
#
# COMPACT_ATOMS: atom_id res chain seq x y z
N ALA A 1 14.31 -14.01 8.48
CA ALA A 1 15.39 -13.20 9.06
C ALA A 1 15.13 -12.88 10.53
N VAL A 2 14.26 -11.91 10.87
CA VAL A 2 14.00 -11.49 12.28
C VAL A 2 13.65 -12.67 13.20
N ARG A 3 12.68 -13.50 12.78
CA ARG A 3 12.33 -14.76 13.46
C ARG A 3 13.48 -15.75 13.56
N THR A 4 14.14 -16.01 12.43
CA THR A 4 15.27 -16.95 12.36
C THR A 4 16.40 -16.58 13.31
N CYS A 5 16.61 -15.29 13.54
CA CYS A 5 17.61 -14.77 14.48
C CYS A 5 17.12 -14.64 15.94
N GLY A 6 15.89 -15.07 16.26
CA GLY A 6 15.31 -14.98 17.60
C GLY A 6 15.12 -13.54 18.09
N ARG A 7 14.84 -12.60 17.19
CA ARG A 7 14.68 -11.15 17.50
C ARG A 7 13.24 -10.65 17.47
N GLU A 8 12.25 -11.54 17.38
CA GLU A 8 10.83 -11.17 17.48
C GLU A 8 10.55 -10.43 18.80
N GLY A 9 9.78 -9.34 18.75
CA GLY A 9 9.49 -8.47 19.89
C GLY A 9 10.66 -7.57 20.36
N LYS A 10 11.86 -7.72 19.78
CA LYS A 10 13.04 -6.89 20.07
C LYS A 10 13.42 -5.96 18.93
N VAL A 11 12.95 -6.28 17.72
CA VAL A 11 13.15 -5.50 16.50
C VAL A 11 11.77 -5.23 15.92
N HIS A 12 11.43 -3.95 15.80
CA HIS A 12 10.24 -3.53 15.08
C HIS A 12 10.48 -3.61 13.57
N VAL A 13 9.47 -4.07 12.85
CA VAL A 13 9.52 -4.29 11.41
C VAL A 13 8.47 -3.42 10.75
N ILE A 14 8.94 -2.55 9.85
CA ILE A 14 8.10 -1.75 8.97
C ILE A 14 8.30 -2.29 7.56
N CYS A 15 7.20 -2.54 6.87
CA CYS A 15 7.22 -2.98 5.48
C CYS A 15 6.77 -1.87 4.53
N HIS A 16 7.23 -1.98 3.29
CA HIS A 16 6.63 -1.29 2.16
C HIS A 16 5.56 -2.20 1.55
N ASP A 17 4.51 -1.57 1.02
CA ASP A 17 3.41 -2.22 0.30
C ASP A 17 2.59 -3.21 1.13
N ILE A 18 1.46 -3.65 0.58
CA ILE A 18 0.62 -4.65 1.22
C ILE A 18 0.30 -5.78 0.25
N ASN A 19 0.35 -6.99 0.78
CA ASN A 19 -0.12 -8.22 0.15
C ASN A 19 -0.62 -9.16 1.26
N ASP A 20 -1.17 -10.31 0.89
CA ASP A 20 -1.73 -11.28 1.86
C ASP A 20 -0.71 -11.75 2.90
N GLY A 21 0.56 -11.90 2.50
CA GLY A 21 1.65 -12.25 3.40
C GLY A 21 1.87 -11.18 4.47
N ILE A 22 2.01 -9.92 4.06
CA ILE A 22 2.19 -8.79 4.99
C ILE A 22 0.95 -8.61 5.88
N ARG A 23 -0.24 -8.75 5.31
CA ARG A 23 -1.51 -8.67 6.04
C ARG A 23 -1.60 -9.72 7.15
N ARG A 24 -1.18 -10.95 6.85
CA ARG A 24 -1.08 -12.03 7.83
C ARG A 24 -0.03 -11.70 8.90
N LEU A 25 1.16 -11.24 8.50
CA LEU A 25 2.24 -10.90 9.44
C LEU A 25 1.89 -9.75 10.38
N LEU A 26 1.13 -8.75 9.92
CA LEU A 26 0.58 -7.68 10.75
C LEU A 26 -0.36 -8.23 11.83
N LYS A 27 -1.30 -9.09 11.45
CA LYS A 27 -2.23 -9.73 12.40
C LYS A 27 -1.52 -10.66 13.39
N GLU A 28 -0.43 -11.29 12.97
CA GLU A 28 0.41 -12.13 13.84
C GLU A 28 1.35 -11.29 14.75
N GLY A 29 1.40 -9.95 14.60
CA GLY A 29 2.31 -9.08 15.36
C GLY A 29 3.79 -9.24 14.97
N ARG A 30 4.07 -9.79 13.78
CA ARG A 30 5.43 -10.05 13.26
C ARG A 30 5.91 -8.95 12.33
N VAL A 31 5.00 -8.09 11.89
CA VAL A 31 5.21 -6.78 11.27
C VAL A 31 4.39 -5.80 12.09
N ASP A 32 4.96 -4.64 12.42
CA ASP A 32 4.28 -3.62 13.23
C ASP A 32 3.45 -2.69 12.34
N PHE A 33 4.03 -2.27 11.22
CA PHE A 33 3.41 -1.34 10.28
C PHE A 33 3.71 -1.70 8.83
N THR A 34 2.80 -1.35 7.93
CA THR A 34 3.10 -1.26 6.50
C THR A 34 2.58 0.03 5.87
N ILE A 35 3.26 0.49 4.84
CA ILE A 35 2.91 1.68 4.06
C ILE A 35 2.46 1.21 2.67
N PRO A 36 1.15 0.99 2.45
CA PRO A 36 0.66 0.50 1.16
C PRO A 36 0.68 1.59 0.09
N GLN A 37 0.78 1.13 -1.15
CA GLN A 37 0.55 1.93 -2.35
C GLN A 37 -0.79 1.54 -2.99
N ASP A 38 -1.46 2.50 -3.62
CA ASP A 38 -2.61 2.23 -4.46
C ASP A 38 -2.16 1.89 -5.90
N PHE A 39 -1.77 0.63 -6.11
CA PHE A 39 -1.30 0.17 -7.42
C PHE A 39 -2.37 0.26 -8.51
N VAL A 40 -3.66 0.10 -8.14
CA VAL A 40 -4.76 0.21 -9.10
C VAL A 40 -4.85 1.63 -9.62
N ARG A 41 -4.85 2.63 -8.73
CA ARG A 41 -4.85 4.04 -9.11
C ARG A 41 -3.57 4.41 -9.86
N GLN A 42 -2.39 3.97 -9.39
CA GLN A 42 -1.12 4.25 -10.04
C GLN A 42 -1.02 3.66 -11.45
N GLY A 43 -1.66 2.52 -11.72
CA GLY A 43 -1.75 1.96 -13.07
C GLY A 43 -2.80 2.64 -13.94
N ARG A 44 -3.96 3.00 -13.36
CA ARG A 44 -5.11 3.52 -14.10
C ARG A 44 -5.03 5.02 -14.43
N GLU A 45 -4.64 5.86 -13.48
CA GLU A 45 -4.65 7.32 -13.65
C GLU A 45 -3.72 7.80 -14.78
N PRO A 46 -2.49 7.26 -14.97
CA PRO A 46 -1.64 7.67 -16.09
C PRO A 46 -2.30 7.45 -17.46
N LEU A 47 -3.08 6.38 -17.62
CA LEU A 47 -3.81 6.11 -18.86
C LEU A 47 -4.92 7.14 -19.08
N ILE A 48 -5.64 7.52 -18.02
CA ILE A 48 -6.67 8.56 -18.09
C ILE A 48 -6.05 9.90 -18.46
N TRP A 49 -4.93 10.26 -17.82
CA TRP A 49 -4.22 11.51 -18.12
C TRP A 49 -3.75 11.56 -19.56
N LEU A 50 -3.21 10.44 -20.07
CA LEU A 50 -2.82 10.34 -21.47
C LEU A 50 -4.00 10.59 -22.41
N VAL A 51 -5.15 9.95 -22.17
CA VAL A 51 -6.35 10.13 -22.99
C VAL A 51 -6.87 11.57 -22.93
N SER A 52 -6.93 12.17 -21.74
CA SER A 52 -7.36 13.57 -21.57
C SER A 52 -6.41 14.54 -22.28
N TYR A 53 -5.10 14.32 -22.17
CA TYR A 53 -4.11 15.14 -22.85
C TYR A 53 -4.24 15.03 -24.38
N LEU A 54 -4.36 13.81 -24.92
CA LEU A 54 -4.50 13.60 -26.36
C LEU A 54 -5.76 14.25 -26.94
N ARG A 55 -6.88 14.19 -26.20
CA ARG A 55 -8.18 14.70 -26.66
C ARG A 55 -8.40 16.19 -26.42
N LYS A 56 -7.93 16.71 -25.30
CA LYS A 56 -8.29 18.05 -24.80
C LYS A 56 -7.10 18.93 -24.42
N LYS A 57 -5.87 18.41 -24.48
CA LYS A 57 -4.64 19.08 -23.99
C LYS A 57 -4.67 19.43 -22.51
N GLU A 58 -5.52 18.75 -21.74
CA GLU A 58 -5.57 18.85 -20.28
C GLU A 58 -4.34 18.13 -19.69
N LEU A 59 -3.58 18.83 -18.85
CA LEU A 59 -2.48 18.26 -18.09
C LEU A 59 -3.00 17.71 -16.74
N PRO A 60 -2.37 16.66 -16.21
CA PRO A 60 -2.71 16.19 -14.87
C PRO A 60 -2.36 17.24 -13.83
N ASP A 61 -3.16 17.29 -12.77
CA ASP A 61 -2.84 18.07 -11.59
C ASP A 61 -1.64 17.44 -10.87
N ALA A 62 -0.52 18.14 -10.88
CA ALA A 62 0.74 17.69 -10.29
C ALA A 62 0.67 17.56 -8.76
N GLU A 63 -0.32 18.20 -8.11
CA GLU A 63 -0.51 18.12 -6.67
C GLU A 63 -1.44 16.99 -6.21
N ARG A 64 -1.85 16.10 -7.13
CA ARG A 64 -2.53 14.84 -6.75
C ARG A 64 -1.54 13.88 -6.09
N VAL A 65 -1.16 14.19 -4.85
CA VAL A 65 -0.40 13.30 -3.96
C VAL A 65 -1.24 12.04 -3.74
N ASN A 66 -0.58 10.88 -3.74
CA ASN A 66 -1.24 9.64 -3.32
C ASN A 66 -1.54 9.74 -1.82
N ASP A 67 -2.76 9.37 -1.40
CA ASP A 67 -3.09 9.32 0.01
C ASP A 67 -2.20 8.25 0.67
N LEU A 68 -1.17 8.71 1.40
CA LEU A 68 -0.31 7.83 2.17
C LEU A 68 -1.13 7.22 3.31
N GLN A 69 -1.14 5.91 3.40
CA GLN A 69 -1.71 5.20 4.53
C GLN A 69 -0.60 4.56 5.35
N ILE A 70 -0.80 4.45 6.65
CA ILE A 70 0.02 3.64 7.55
C ILE A 70 -0.92 2.62 8.17
N LEU A 71 -0.68 1.35 7.88
CA LEU A 71 -1.51 0.25 8.36
C LEU A 71 -0.79 -0.51 9.48
N CYS A 72 -1.56 -0.86 10.50
CA CYS A 72 -1.17 -1.67 11.65
C CYS A 72 -2.24 -2.75 11.90
N ALA A 73 -2.04 -3.60 12.91
CA ALA A 73 -2.99 -4.64 13.26
C ALA A 73 -4.40 -4.09 13.60
N GLU A 74 -4.47 -2.88 14.15
CA GLU A 74 -5.70 -2.25 14.62
C GLU A 74 -6.55 -1.61 13.51
N ASN A 75 -5.93 -1.15 12.42
CA ASN A 75 -6.62 -0.42 11.35
C ASN A 75 -6.63 -1.17 9.99
N ILE A 76 -6.02 -2.35 9.93
CA ILE A 76 -6.01 -3.19 8.72
C ILE A 76 -7.40 -3.82 8.50
N GLY A 77 -8.30 -3.02 7.92
CA GLY A 77 -9.64 -3.44 7.46
C GLY A 77 -9.59 -4.63 6.51
N PRO A 78 -10.71 -5.35 6.28
CA PRO A 78 -10.80 -6.57 5.47
C PRO A 78 -10.11 -6.44 4.12
N ASP A 79 -9.70 -7.57 3.53
CA ASP A 79 -8.94 -7.51 2.29
C ASP A 79 -9.77 -6.80 1.21
N ARG A 80 -9.21 -5.77 0.59
CA ARG A 80 -9.94 -4.91 -0.35
C ARG A 80 -10.02 -5.52 -1.75
N THR A 81 -9.24 -6.56 -2.02
CA THR A 81 -9.30 -7.37 -3.25
C THR A 81 -10.61 -8.16 -3.38
N ASP A 82 -11.38 -8.31 -2.30
CA ASP A 82 -12.71 -8.95 -2.30
C ASP A 82 -13.84 -8.07 -2.92
N ARG A 83 -13.52 -6.84 -3.37
CA ARG A 83 -14.50 -5.92 -3.99
C ARG A 83 -14.30 -5.71 -5.50
N GLN A 84 -13.88 -6.76 -6.22
CA GLN A 84 -13.93 -6.79 -7.69
C GLN A 84 -14.86 -7.89 -8.17
#